data_AF-A0A7K2Y7Y6-F1
#
_entry.id   AF-A0A7K2Y7Y6-F1
#
_cell.length_a   1.000
_cell.length_b   1.000
_cell.length_c   1.000
_cell.angle_alpha   90.00
_cell.angle_beta   90.00
_cell.angle_gamma   90.00
#
_symmetry.space_group_name_H-M   'P 1'
#
loop_
_entity.id
_entity.type
_entity.pdbx_description
1 polymer ?
#
loop_
_entity_poly.entity_id
_entity_poly.type
_entity_poly.pdbx_seq_one_letter_code
_entity_poly.pdbx_strand_id
1 'polypeptide(L)'
;MTSEEPDDTSRGTRRRPAWAVGSIAAAVLLAGGGTAYWASTAYGDGGSGHRKAESAASAPRDAGDPSGPGIAPGEPDPSGEGVVYRADVKLPEAPANAPTYALSGEVTSAEVARLAAALGLPGEPRLSGDVWLAGEAADGSGPRLTVSRTAPGTWNFARFQAPGDGSGSGAGDDCVRGKDTCGPATLPRDVGGGSAGGGAETGKPVSEEAAKAAAAPVLAAAGLEGAQQDARMNQGSVRVVAADPVVGGLPTQGWSTKVSVGSDGSVVGAAGELKAPVRAAEQPVVGAVEALARLNAKSGGGGGNPEPSGCASAVPLAADAPVAATDTVPCNPEPRPMKPPRTETVKGAVLGLVPGTVNGAQGLVPAWLFEVAGQGGAPGHTVAQPAAAQESTPGPKDGRTVPGFSYAEADRKLTVNFWGSVCSTYAVEAREQAESVMVKITDTPKKPGQACIMLAEEMSVSVTLQQPLGDRKVIDATTGKPLPRQ
;
A
#
# COMPACT_ATOMS: atom_id res chain seq x y z
N MET A 1 -0.36 17.26 -96.20
CA MET A 1 -1.54 16.38 -96.32
C MET A 1 -2.51 16.78 -95.24
N THR A 2 -3.80 16.84 -95.56
CA THR A 2 -4.93 17.17 -94.66
C THR A 2 -5.53 15.88 -94.07
N SER A 3 -6.69 16.01 -93.41
CA SER A 3 -7.57 14.92 -92.92
C SER A 3 -7.13 14.24 -91.62
N GLU A 4 -7.99 13.86 -90.67
CA GLU A 4 -9.43 14.15 -90.41
C GLU A 4 -9.74 13.66 -88.95
N GLU A 5 -10.59 14.26 -88.08
CA GLU A 5 -11.17 15.62 -88.03
C GLU A 5 -11.51 16.01 -86.52
N PRO A 6 -12.66 16.55 -86.02
CA PRO A 6 -12.61 17.52 -84.89
C PRO A 6 -13.55 17.31 -83.66
N ASP A 7 -13.61 18.33 -82.77
CA ASP A 7 -14.75 18.82 -81.96
C ASP A 7 -15.26 18.07 -80.69
N ASP A 8 -15.78 18.74 -79.63
CA ASP A 8 -15.75 20.16 -79.19
C ASP A 8 -16.09 20.24 -77.66
N THR A 9 -16.04 21.45 -77.08
CA THR A 9 -16.82 22.01 -75.94
C THR A 9 -16.04 22.51 -74.71
N SER A 10 -15.37 23.64 -74.91
CA SER A 10 -15.61 24.90 -74.17
C SER A 10 -15.56 24.97 -72.61
N ARG A 11 -14.57 25.76 -72.13
CA ARG A 11 -14.79 27.05 -71.39
C ARG A 11 -15.27 27.00 -69.91
N GLY A 12 -14.35 27.10 -68.93
CA GLY A 12 -14.70 27.14 -67.48
C GLY A 12 -13.66 27.77 -66.51
N THR A 13 -13.53 29.10 -66.53
CA THR A 13 -12.79 30.01 -65.61
C THR A 13 -12.23 29.55 -64.24
N ARG A 14 -10.92 29.84 -64.03
CA ARG A 14 -10.25 30.38 -62.81
C ARG A 14 -10.72 29.92 -61.39
N ARG A 15 -9.80 29.32 -60.63
CA ARG A 15 -9.04 29.98 -59.53
C ARG A 15 -7.90 29.10 -58.94
N ARG A 16 -6.75 29.74 -58.69
CA ARG A 16 -5.74 29.41 -57.65
C ARG A 16 -5.79 30.57 -56.62
N PRO A 17 -5.14 30.53 -55.43
CA PRO A 17 -4.29 29.49 -54.84
C PRO A 17 -4.96 28.90 -53.56
N ALA A 18 -4.30 28.25 -52.58
CA ALA A 18 -3.24 28.73 -51.68
C ALA A 18 -2.36 27.58 -51.13
N TRP A 19 -1.21 27.93 -50.55
CA TRP A 19 -0.35 26.99 -49.81
C TRP A 19 -0.86 26.84 -48.37
N ALA A 20 -0.76 25.64 -47.79
CA ALA A 20 -1.09 25.39 -46.39
C ALA A 20 -0.04 24.49 -45.72
N VAL A 21 0.47 25.01 -44.60
CA VAL A 21 1.42 24.43 -43.65
C VAL A 21 1.22 22.93 -43.38
N GLY A 22 2.29 22.15 -43.44
CA GLY A 22 2.31 20.78 -42.92
C GLY A 22 2.45 20.77 -41.39
N SER A 23 1.34 20.59 -40.67
CA SER A 23 1.35 20.50 -39.21
C SER A 23 1.89 19.16 -38.72
N ILE A 24 3.04 19.17 -38.04
CA ILE A 24 3.58 17.99 -37.35
C ILE A 24 2.82 17.79 -36.03
N ALA A 25 1.84 16.89 -36.04
CA ALA A 25 1.11 16.49 -34.84
C ALA A 25 1.92 15.47 -34.02
N ALA A 26 2.82 15.98 -33.17
CA ALA A 26 3.58 15.17 -32.23
C ALA A 26 2.70 14.71 -31.06
N ALA A 27 2.00 13.58 -31.22
CA ALA A 27 1.15 13.00 -30.19
C ALA A 27 1.99 12.35 -29.06
N VAL A 28 2.25 13.11 -27.99
CA VAL A 28 2.91 12.60 -26.77
C VAL A 28 1.90 11.83 -25.93
N LEU A 29 1.93 10.50 -26.00
CA LEU A 29 1.18 9.64 -25.09
C LEU A 29 1.86 9.64 -23.71
N LEU A 30 1.25 10.33 -22.75
CA LEU A 30 1.68 10.31 -21.34
C LEU A 30 1.36 8.95 -20.72
N ALA A 31 2.40 8.15 -20.44
CA ALA A 31 2.28 6.88 -19.75
C ALA A 31 1.98 7.08 -18.25
N GLY A 32 0.70 7.21 -17.91
CA GLY A 32 0.22 7.26 -16.53
C GLY A 32 0.35 5.91 -15.82
N GLY A 33 1.53 5.62 -15.26
CA GLY A 33 1.81 4.42 -14.47
C GLY A 33 1.08 4.41 -13.12
N GLY A 34 -0.22 4.16 -13.14
CA GLY A 34 -1.07 4.13 -11.96
C GLY A 34 -0.85 2.86 -11.12
N THR A 35 -0.03 2.97 -10.07
CA THR A 35 0.10 1.92 -9.05
C THR A 35 -1.18 1.85 -8.21
N ALA A 36 -1.97 0.80 -8.41
CA ALA A 36 -3.23 0.60 -7.70
C ALA A 36 -3.02 0.27 -6.22
N TYR A 37 -3.00 1.31 -5.38
CA TYR A 37 -3.13 1.17 -3.93
C TYR A 37 -4.54 0.68 -3.59
N TRP A 38 -4.65 -0.44 -2.88
CA TRP A 38 -5.87 -0.80 -2.16
C TRP A 38 -5.98 0.08 -0.91
N ALA A 39 -6.50 1.29 -1.09
CA ALA A 39 -6.97 2.17 -0.02
C ALA A 39 -8.50 2.24 -0.07
N SER A 40 -9.15 2.11 1.09
CA SER A 40 -10.60 2.08 1.19
C SER A 40 -11.23 3.46 0.93
N THR A 41 -11.99 3.55 -0.17
CA THR A 41 -13.15 4.44 -0.35
C THR A 41 -12.99 5.93 0.01
N ALA A 42 -12.48 6.74 -0.93
CA ALA A 42 -12.86 8.15 -1.08
C ALA A 42 -12.57 8.67 -2.51
N TYR A 43 -13.63 8.83 -3.32
CA TYR A 43 -13.62 9.76 -4.48
C TYR A 43 -14.18 11.12 -4.00
N GLY A 44 -13.83 12.27 -4.57
CA GLY A 44 -12.94 12.56 -5.71
C GLY A 44 -13.14 14.02 -6.20
N ASP A 45 -12.80 14.33 -7.46
CA ASP A 45 -13.17 15.58 -8.16
C ASP A 45 -13.66 15.21 -9.59
N GLY A 46 -14.57 15.95 -10.25
CA GLY A 46 -15.34 17.12 -9.80
C GLY A 46 -15.72 18.05 -10.97
N GLY A 47 -15.05 19.20 -11.10
CA GLY A 47 -15.04 20.02 -12.33
C GLY A 47 -16.36 20.31 -13.08
N SER A 48 -17.22 21.17 -12.52
CA SER A 48 -18.23 22.00 -13.22
C SER A 48 -19.01 21.41 -14.43
N GLY A 49 -20.25 20.97 -14.20
CA GLY A 49 -21.22 20.69 -15.27
C GLY A 49 -22.67 20.79 -14.81
N HIS A 50 -23.34 21.93 -15.02
CA HIS A 50 -24.70 22.15 -14.52
C HIS A 50 -25.76 21.25 -15.17
N ARG A 51 -26.17 20.19 -14.49
CA ARG A 51 -27.53 19.63 -14.58
C ARG A 51 -28.10 19.36 -13.19
N LYS A 52 -29.34 19.77 -12.99
CA LYS A 52 -30.08 19.64 -11.72
C LYS A 52 -30.76 18.27 -11.69
N ALA A 53 -30.42 17.44 -10.71
CA ALA A 53 -31.09 16.19 -10.39
C ALA A 53 -31.25 16.11 -8.86
N GLU A 54 -32.29 15.43 -8.39
CA GLU A 54 -32.75 15.54 -7.01
C GLU A 54 -32.08 14.50 -6.09
N SER A 55 -31.74 14.94 -4.87
CA SER A 55 -31.10 14.07 -3.86
C SER A 55 -32.09 13.05 -3.31
N ALA A 56 -32.14 11.86 -3.92
CA ALA A 56 -32.71 10.69 -3.29
C ALA A 56 -31.84 10.30 -2.08
N ALA A 57 -32.32 10.62 -0.88
CA ALA A 57 -31.60 10.32 0.36
C ALA A 57 -31.53 8.81 0.58
N SER A 58 -30.32 8.25 0.48
CA SER A 58 -30.07 6.88 0.94
C SER A 58 -30.28 6.81 2.45
N ALA A 59 -31.18 5.93 2.89
CA ALA A 59 -31.37 5.66 4.32
C ALA A 59 -30.05 5.20 4.96
N PRO A 60 -29.80 5.52 6.25
CA PRO A 60 -28.63 5.00 6.95
C PRO A 60 -28.68 3.47 6.93
N ARG A 61 -27.59 2.86 6.45
CA ARG A 61 -27.38 1.42 6.60
C ARG A 61 -26.88 1.20 8.02
N ASP A 62 -27.61 0.41 8.81
CA ASP A 62 -27.08 -0.09 10.09
C ASP A 62 -25.80 -0.88 9.80
N ALA A 63 -24.67 -0.31 10.18
CA ALA A 63 -23.45 -1.07 10.38
C ALA A 63 -23.70 -1.96 11.59
N GLY A 64 -23.82 -3.28 11.38
CA GLY A 64 -23.92 -4.24 12.48
C GLY A 64 -22.73 -4.07 13.43
N ASP A 65 -22.98 -4.16 14.73
CA ASP A 65 -22.04 -3.75 15.78
C ASP A 65 -20.59 -4.21 15.49
N PRO A 66 -19.60 -3.30 15.52
CA PRO A 66 -18.21 -3.70 15.45
C PRO A 66 -17.88 -4.58 16.65
N SER A 67 -17.50 -5.83 16.40
CA SER A 67 -17.24 -6.86 17.41
C SER A 67 -15.89 -6.67 18.13
N GLY A 68 -15.68 -5.47 18.65
CA GLY A 68 -14.54 -5.05 19.45
C GLY A 68 -14.55 -3.52 19.62
N PRO A 69 -14.26 -2.98 20.83
CA PRO A 69 -14.18 -1.54 21.03
C PRO A 69 -12.96 -0.99 20.28
N GLY A 70 -13.20 -0.14 19.27
CA GLY A 70 -12.14 0.66 18.66
C GLY A 70 -11.65 1.72 19.62
N ILE A 71 -10.35 1.74 19.89
CA ILE A 71 -9.72 2.70 20.82
C ILE A 71 -9.76 4.10 20.19
N ALA A 72 -10.44 5.05 20.83
CA ALA A 72 -10.51 6.42 20.33
C ALA A 72 -9.14 7.14 20.47
N PRO A 73 -8.78 8.11 19.60
CA PRO A 73 -7.56 8.89 19.75
C PRO A 73 -7.51 9.63 21.10
N GLY A 74 -6.62 9.20 21.99
CA GLY A 74 -6.49 9.73 23.36
C GLY A 74 -7.14 8.88 24.46
N GLU A 75 -7.85 7.80 24.11
CA GLU A 75 -8.33 6.81 25.07
C GLU A 75 -7.20 5.83 25.47
N PRO A 76 -7.01 5.50 26.76
CA PRO A 76 -6.02 4.49 27.18
C PRO A 76 -6.36 3.10 26.65
N ASP A 77 -5.36 2.37 26.13
CA ASP A 77 -5.54 1.03 25.57
C ASP A 77 -6.08 0.04 26.63
N PRO A 78 -7.29 -0.53 26.46
CA PRO A 78 -7.86 -1.51 27.39
C PRO A 78 -7.07 -2.83 27.44
N SER A 79 -6.12 -3.05 26.52
CA SER A 79 -5.19 -4.18 26.52
C SER A 79 -4.11 -4.08 27.60
N GLY A 80 -3.79 -2.86 28.06
CA GLY A 80 -2.74 -2.55 29.03
C GLY A 80 -1.57 -1.73 28.46
N GLU A 81 -0.55 -1.48 29.29
CA GLU A 81 0.65 -0.70 28.95
C GLU A 81 1.64 -1.43 28.00
N GLY A 82 1.12 -2.08 26.95
CA GLY A 82 1.91 -2.76 25.92
C GLY A 82 2.52 -4.11 26.35
N VAL A 83 3.62 -4.47 25.67
CA VAL A 83 4.29 -5.77 25.79
C VAL A 83 5.76 -5.55 26.17
N VAL A 84 6.26 -6.30 27.15
CA VAL A 84 7.67 -6.29 27.55
C VAL A 84 8.29 -7.66 27.27
N TYR A 85 9.26 -7.69 26.37
CA TYR A 85 9.96 -8.92 25.97
C TYR A 85 11.16 -9.18 26.88
N ARG A 86 11.23 -10.38 27.47
CA ARG A 86 12.30 -10.82 28.38
C ARG A 86 12.95 -12.09 27.83
N ALA A 87 14.24 -12.05 27.55
CA ALA A 87 15.01 -13.25 27.22
C ALA A 87 15.21 -14.14 28.46
N ASP A 88 15.03 -15.45 28.31
CA ASP A 88 15.44 -16.46 29.29
C ASP A 88 16.68 -17.26 28.86
N VAL A 89 17.19 -17.01 27.65
CA VAL A 89 18.45 -17.53 27.10
C VAL A 89 19.54 -16.45 27.02
N LYS A 90 20.82 -16.85 26.92
CA LYS A 90 21.88 -15.92 26.49
C LYS A 90 21.61 -15.53 25.04
N LEU A 91 21.30 -14.26 24.81
CA LEU A 91 21.20 -13.69 23.47
C LEU A 91 22.58 -13.62 22.78
N PRO A 92 22.65 -13.81 21.46
CA PRO A 92 23.90 -13.78 20.70
C PRO A 92 24.50 -12.37 20.58
N GLU A 93 25.81 -12.35 20.35
CA GLU A 93 26.58 -11.15 20.00
C GLU A 93 26.47 -10.89 18.48
N ALA A 94 26.64 -9.64 18.04
CA ALA A 94 26.55 -9.27 16.64
C ALA A 94 27.91 -9.35 15.91
N PRO A 95 27.93 -9.61 14.59
CA PRO A 95 29.05 -9.20 13.76
C PRO A 95 29.13 -7.65 13.75
N ALA A 96 30.32 -7.09 13.47
CA ALA A 96 30.48 -5.63 13.44
C ALA A 96 29.62 -4.93 12.36
N ASN A 97 29.40 -5.60 11.22
CA ASN A 97 28.54 -5.15 10.13
C ASN A 97 27.66 -6.30 9.63
N ALA A 98 26.57 -5.96 8.94
CA ALA A 98 25.71 -6.92 8.25
C ALA A 98 25.23 -6.35 6.90
N PRO A 99 24.96 -7.22 5.90
CA PRO A 99 24.58 -6.79 4.55
C PRO A 99 23.14 -6.28 4.45
N THR A 100 22.95 -5.21 3.67
CA THR A 100 21.64 -4.80 3.14
C THR A 100 21.42 -5.37 1.74
N TYR A 101 20.16 -5.48 1.32
CA TYR A 101 19.81 -5.95 -0.02
C TYR A 101 18.85 -4.98 -0.70
N ALA A 102 19.18 -4.57 -1.93
CA ALA A 102 18.37 -3.67 -2.74
C ALA A 102 17.56 -4.45 -3.77
N LEU A 103 16.47 -3.85 -4.24
CA LEU A 103 15.59 -4.42 -5.26
C LEU A 103 16.05 -3.90 -6.63
N SER A 104 16.44 -4.79 -7.54
CA SER A 104 16.98 -4.41 -8.85
C SER A 104 16.77 -5.49 -9.92
N GLY A 105 16.81 -5.06 -11.18
CA GLY A 105 16.57 -5.91 -12.36
C GLY A 105 15.09 -6.00 -12.77
N GLU A 106 14.84 -6.79 -13.81
CA GLU A 106 13.52 -7.00 -14.39
C GLU A 106 13.12 -8.48 -14.39
N VAL A 107 11.83 -8.74 -14.14
CA VAL A 107 11.16 -10.03 -14.35
C VAL A 107 11.09 -10.34 -15.83
N THR A 108 11.58 -11.53 -16.21
CA THR A 108 11.53 -12.04 -17.58
C THR A 108 10.27 -12.88 -17.82
N SER A 109 9.83 -12.96 -19.08
CA SER A 109 8.70 -13.85 -19.46
C SER A 109 8.92 -15.30 -19.01
N ALA A 110 10.15 -15.82 -19.07
CA ALA A 110 10.48 -17.17 -18.64
C ALA A 110 10.27 -17.43 -17.13
N GLU A 111 10.42 -16.40 -16.29
CA GLU A 111 10.14 -16.49 -14.85
C GLU A 111 8.63 -16.47 -14.58
N VAL A 112 7.89 -15.61 -15.28
CA VAL A 112 6.42 -15.59 -15.19
C VAL A 112 5.81 -16.87 -15.75
N ALA A 113 6.36 -17.43 -16.83
CA ALA A 113 5.89 -18.69 -17.43
C ALA A 113 6.08 -19.87 -16.47
N ARG A 114 7.19 -19.89 -15.71
CA ARG A 114 7.44 -20.90 -14.66
C ARG A 114 6.38 -20.82 -13.55
N LEU A 115 6.10 -19.61 -13.06
CA LEU A 115 5.09 -19.36 -12.02
C LEU A 115 3.67 -19.66 -12.52
N ALA A 116 3.34 -19.24 -13.74
CA ALA A 116 2.07 -19.54 -14.41
C ALA A 116 1.84 -21.05 -14.55
N ALA A 117 2.84 -21.80 -15.02
CA ALA A 117 2.76 -23.26 -15.13
C ALA A 117 2.52 -23.95 -13.77
N ALA A 118 3.20 -23.50 -12.70
CA ALA A 118 2.99 -24.02 -11.35
C ALA A 118 1.60 -23.68 -10.76
N LEU A 119 0.96 -22.62 -11.24
CA LEU A 119 -0.42 -22.23 -10.91
C LEU A 119 -1.47 -22.89 -11.81
N GLY A 120 -1.05 -23.70 -12.79
CA GLY A 120 -1.94 -24.37 -13.75
C GLY A 120 -2.48 -23.45 -14.86
N LEU A 121 -1.78 -22.35 -15.15
CA LEU A 121 -2.14 -21.40 -16.20
C LEU A 121 -1.43 -21.75 -17.52
N PRO A 122 -2.16 -22.16 -18.58
CA PRO A 122 -1.57 -22.41 -19.89
C PRO A 122 -1.34 -21.12 -20.69
N GLY A 123 -0.43 -21.17 -21.66
CA GLY A 123 -0.12 -20.07 -22.58
C GLY A 123 1.15 -19.28 -22.21
N GLU A 124 1.56 -18.39 -23.11
CA GLU A 124 2.73 -17.52 -22.91
C GLU A 124 2.34 -16.23 -22.16
N PRO A 125 3.16 -15.75 -21.19
CA PRO A 125 2.90 -14.48 -20.52
C PRO A 125 3.00 -13.28 -21.47
N ARG A 126 1.95 -12.46 -21.51
CA ARG A 126 1.90 -11.21 -22.28
C ARG A 126 2.35 -10.03 -21.43
N LEU A 127 3.26 -9.19 -21.94
CA LEU A 127 3.61 -7.92 -21.30
C LEU A 127 2.61 -6.84 -21.72
N SER A 128 2.09 -6.09 -20.76
CA SER A 128 1.12 -5.01 -20.97
C SER A 128 1.51 -3.80 -20.12
N GLY A 129 2.17 -2.81 -20.74
CA GLY A 129 2.89 -1.78 -19.99
C GLY A 129 4.02 -2.41 -19.18
N ASP A 130 4.08 -2.10 -17.88
CA ASP A 130 5.06 -2.68 -16.94
C ASP A 130 4.51 -3.86 -16.12
N VAL A 131 3.46 -4.54 -16.62
CA VAL A 131 2.85 -5.72 -15.96
C VAL A 131 2.78 -6.90 -16.92
N TRP A 132 3.33 -8.04 -16.52
CA TRP A 132 3.13 -9.34 -17.17
C TRP A 132 1.79 -9.94 -16.74
N LEU A 133 1.08 -10.56 -17.69
CA LEU A 133 -0.25 -11.16 -17.49
C LEU A 133 -0.28 -12.59 -18.05
N ALA A 134 -0.92 -13.51 -17.32
CA ALA A 134 -1.15 -14.89 -17.76
C ALA A 134 -2.48 -15.46 -17.22
N GLY A 135 -3.00 -16.52 -17.88
CA GLY A 135 -4.17 -17.29 -17.46
C GLY A 135 -5.56 -16.77 -17.88
N GLU A 136 -5.65 -15.46 -18.14
CA GLU A 136 -6.87 -14.75 -18.58
C GLU A 136 -7.39 -15.29 -19.92
N ALA A 137 -8.66 -15.69 -19.98
CA ALA A 137 -9.32 -16.08 -21.22
C ALA A 137 -9.63 -14.85 -22.10
N ALA A 138 -9.94 -15.08 -23.39
CA ALA A 138 -10.15 -13.99 -24.36
C ALA A 138 -11.38 -13.11 -24.09
N ASP A 139 -12.26 -13.53 -23.18
CA ASP A 139 -13.43 -12.81 -22.67
C ASP A 139 -13.17 -12.09 -21.32
N GLY A 140 -11.93 -12.12 -20.82
CA GLY A 140 -11.55 -11.56 -19.52
C GLY A 140 -11.87 -12.45 -18.31
N SER A 141 -12.43 -13.65 -18.53
CA SER A 141 -12.79 -14.58 -17.47
C SER A 141 -11.61 -15.47 -17.01
N GLY A 142 -11.82 -16.15 -15.88
CA GLY A 142 -10.95 -17.24 -15.42
C GLY A 142 -9.83 -16.84 -14.44
N PRO A 143 -8.86 -17.75 -14.23
CA PRO A 143 -7.78 -17.58 -13.27
C PRO A 143 -6.69 -16.66 -13.84
N ARG A 144 -6.26 -15.65 -13.07
CA ARG A 144 -5.37 -14.59 -13.57
C ARG A 144 -4.13 -14.46 -12.70
N LEU A 145 -2.96 -14.41 -13.34
CA LEU A 145 -1.68 -14.00 -12.75
C LEU A 145 -1.29 -12.62 -13.29
N THR A 146 -0.95 -11.71 -12.38
CA THR A 146 -0.36 -10.39 -12.65
C THR A 146 1.03 -10.34 -12.01
N VAL A 147 2.07 -9.88 -12.72
CA VAL A 147 3.44 -9.71 -12.18
C VAL A 147 4.03 -8.37 -12.63
N SER A 148 4.49 -7.53 -11.70
CA SER A 148 5.24 -6.32 -12.04
C SER A 148 6.54 -6.66 -12.78
N ARG A 149 6.84 -5.94 -13.86
CA ARG A 149 8.07 -6.14 -14.66
C ARG A 149 9.33 -5.75 -13.90
N THR A 150 9.29 -4.70 -13.09
CA THR A 150 10.42 -4.23 -12.29
C THR A 150 10.53 -4.99 -10.97
N ALA A 151 11.76 -5.20 -10.48
CA ALA A 151 12.00 -5.73 -9.15
C ALA A 151 11.31 -4.84 -8.07
N PRO A 152 10.72 -5.42 -7.02
CA PRO A 152 10.81 -6.83 -6.57
C PRO A 152 9.99 -7.85 -7.37
N GLY A 153 9.26 -7.42 -8.40
CA GLY A 153 8.48 -8.33 -9.24
C GLY A 153 7.23 -8.81 -8.52
N THR A 154 6.56 -7.91 -7.80
CA THR A 154 5.37 -8.20 -7.01
C THR A 154 4.31 -8.84 -7.86
N TRP A 155 3.78 -9.96 -7.39
CA TRP A 155 2.82 -10.77 -8.12
C TRP A 155 1.61 -11.14 -7.29
N ASN A 156 0.50 -11.32 -8.00
CA ASN A 156 -0.76 -11.76 -7.44
C ASN A 156 -1.44 -12.71 -8.42
N PHE A 157 -1.94 -13.82 -7.88
CA PHE A 157 -2.76 -14.82 -8.54
C PHE A 157 -4.13 -14.91 -7.85
N ALA A 158 -5.19 -14.90 -8.65
CA ALA A 158 -6.54 -15.22 -8.21
C ALA A 158 -7.12 -16.29 -9.15
N ARG A 159 -7.56 -17.43 -8.60
CA ARG A 159 -8.19 -18.51 -9.38
C ARG A 159 -9.57 -18.11 -9.91
N PHE A 160 -10.26 -17.28 -9.15
CA PHE A 160 -11.58 -16.73 -9.48
C PHE A 160 -11.48 -15.21 -9.44
N GLN A 161 -11.90 -14.53 -10.51
CA GLN A 161 -12.22 -13.11 -10.39
C GLN A 161 -13.49 -12.95 -9.56
N ALA A 162 -13.64 -11.85 -8.81
CA ALA A 162 -14.97 -11.40 -8.45
C ALA A 162 -15.76 -11.14 -9.75
N PRO A 163 -17.05 -11.48 -9.85
CA PRO A 163 -17.82 -11.22 -11.06
C PRO A 163 -17.75 -9.73 -11.40
N GLY A 164 -17.15 -9.39 -12.54
CA GLY A 164 -17.06 -8.03 -13.04
C GLY A 164 -17.75 -7.94 -14.39
N ASP A 165 -18.50 -6.87 -14.62
CA ASP A 165 -19.20 -6.56 -15.87
C ASP A 165 -18.26 -6.06 -17.00
N GLY A 166 -16.95 -6.25 -16.84
CA GLY A 166 -15.90 -5.71 -17.69
C GLY A 166 -15.46 -4.28 -17.34
N SER A 167 -16.12 -3.58 -16.40
CA SER A 167 -15.77 -2.18 -16.06
C SER A 167 -14.58 -2.01 -15.11
N GLY A 168 -14.18 -3.08 -14.40
CA GLY A 168 -13.07 -3.07 -13.44
C GLY A 168 -13.47 -2.89 -11.97
N SER A 169 -14.73 -2.60 -11.66
CA SER A 169 -15.28 -2.82 -10.30
C SER A 169 -15.80 -4.25 -10.15
N GLY A 170 -15.42 -4.91 -9.05
CA GLY A 170 -15.85 -6.27 -8.74
C GLY A 170 -17.22 -6.33 -8.07
N ALA A 171 -17.85 -7.51 -8.17
CA ALA A 171 -19.24 -7.80 -7.82
C ALA A 171 -20.25 -7.09 -8.74
N GLY A 172 -20.69 -7.81 -9.78
CA GLY A 172 -21.77 -7.40 -10.66
C GLY A 172 -23.07 -7.14 -9.91
N ASP A 173 -23.83 -6.16 -10.41
CA ASP A 173 -25.05 -5.66 -9.79
C ASP A 173 -26.21 -6.67 -9.92
N ASP A 174 -26.51 -7.43 -8.84
CA ASP A 174 -27.61 -8.41 -8.76
C ASP A 174 -29.02 -7.77 -8.81
N CYS A 175 -29.12 -6.47 -9.15
CA CYS A 175 -30.35 -5.71 -9.06
C CYS A 175 -31.24 -5.91 -10.29
N VAL A 176 -32.47 -6.38 -10.05
CA VAL A 176 -33.43 -6.74 -11.11
C VAL A 176 -33.86 -5.48 -11.86
N ARG A 177 -33.36 -5.31 -13.10
CA ARG A 177 -33.69 -4.20 -14.00
C ARG A 177 -35.19 -3.93 -14.03
N GLY A 178 -35.58 -2.72 -13.63
CA GLY A 178 -36.98 -2.29 -13.50
C GLY A 178 -37.55 -2.31 -12.08
N LYS A 179 -36.69 -2.41 -11.04
CA LYS A 179 -37.06 -2.13 -9.65
C LYS A 179 -36.07 -1.17 -9.00
N ASP A 180 -36.60 -0.21 -8.24
CA ASP A 180 -35.82 0.80 -7.51
C ASP A 180 -35.14 0.25 -6.24
N THR A 181 -35.34 -1.05 -5.96
CA THR A 181 -34.68 -1.78 -4.88
C THR A 181 -33.81 -2.90 -5.43
N CYS A 182 -32.51 -2.66 -5.40
CA CYS A 182 -31.57 -3.71 -5.03
C CYS A 182 -32.08 -4.36 -3.74
N GLY A 183 -32.35 -5.67 -3.76
CA GLY A 183 -32.77 -6.38 -2.55
C GLY A 183 -31.70 -6.23 -1.47
N PRO A 184 -32.06 -6.25 -0.17
CA PRO A 184 -31.06 -6.32 0.88
C PRO A 184 -30.21 -7.57 0.62
N ALA A 185 -28.91 -7.40 0.42
CA ALA A 185 -28.03 -8.50 0.08
C ALA A 185 -28.04 -9.53 1.21
N THR A 186 -28.82 -10.60 1.04
CA THR A 186 -28.88 -11.72 1.96
C THR A 186 -27.66 -12.60 1.77
N LEU A 187 -26.51 -12.06 2.21
CA LEU A 187 -25.52 -12.88 2.90
C LEU A 187 -26.30 -13.82 3.85
N PRO A 188 -26.06 -15.14 3.83
CA PRO A 188 -26.72 -16.06 4.74
C PRO A 188 -26.46 -15.64 6.18
N ARG A 189 -27.44 -14.99 6.81
CA ARG A 189 -27.44 -14.72 8.25
C ARG A 189 -27.91 -16.00 8.93
N ASP A 190 -27.13 -16.46 9.91
CA ASP A 190 -27.45 -17.63 10.71
C ASP A 190 -28.76 -17.41 11.49
N VAL A 191 -29.88 -17.84 10.92
CA VAL A 191 -31.17 -17.82 11.59
C VAL A 191 -31.20 -18.92 12.65
N GLY A 192 -30.92 -18.53 13.89
CA GLY A 192 -31.15 -19.36 15.07
C GLY A 192 -32.64 -19.68 15.25
N GLY A 193 -33.12 -20.68 14.50
CA GLY A 193 -34.52 -21.08 14.44
C GLY A 193 -34.66 -22.26 13.47
N GLY A 194 -34.64 -23.48 14.00
CA GLY A 194 -34.36 -24.68 13.21
C GLY A 194 -35.47 -25.11 12.24
N SER A 195 -35.05 -25.53 11.04
CA SER A 195 -35.75 -26.51 10.20
C SER A 195 -34.74 -27.22 9.29
N ALA A 196 -34.94 -28.50 9.03
CA ALA A 196 -34.00 -29.30 8.24
C ALA A 196 -34.11 -28.97 6.75
N GLY A 197 -32.98 -28.69 6.08
CA GLY A 197 -33.01 -28.16 4.71
C GLY A 197 -31.66 -28.06 3.99
N GLY A 198 -30.81 -29.08 4.07
CA GLY A 198 -29.74 -29.31 3.07
C GLY A 198 -28.69 -28.19 2.89
N GLY A 199 -28.21 -27.59 3.98
CA GLY A 199 -27.01 -26.73 3.91
C GLY A 199 -25.79 -27.54 3.49
N ALA A 200 -25.12 -27.15 2.39
CA ALA A 200 -23.86 -27.76 1.99
C ALA A 200 -22.78 -27.46 3.04
N GLU A 201 -21.96 -28.46 3.39
CA GLU A 201 -20.88 -28.25 4.37
C GLU A 201 -19.91 -27.18 3.86
N THR A 202 -19.70 -26.13 4.66
CA THR A 202 -18.59 -25.19 4.49
C THR A 202 -17.30 -25.94 4.76
N GLY A 203 -16.75 -26.55 3.69
CA GLY A 203 -15.69 -27.54 3.77
C GLY A 203 -14.54 -27.09 4.67
N LYS A 204 -14.19 -27.94 5.65
CA LYS A 204 -13.12 -27.66 6.61
C LYS A 204 -11.81 -27.37 5.86
N PRO A 205 -10.99 -26.41 6.30
CA PRO A 205 -9.69 -26.19 5.69
C PRO A 205 -8.85 -27.48 5.79
N VAL A 206 -8.08 -27.75 4.74
CA VAL A 206 -7.17 -28.90 4.65
C VAL A 206 -6.15 -28.90 5.82
N SER A 207 -5.42 -30.00 6.02
CA SER A 207 -4.34 -30.04 7.02
C SER A 207 -3.16 -29.14 6.62
N GLU A 208 -2.24 -28.87 7.55
CA GLU A 208 -1.03 -28.09 7.22
C GLU A 208 -0.15 -28.81 6.20
N GLU A 209 -0.03 -30.12 6.32
CA GLU A 209 0.77 -30.99 5.45
C GLU A 209 0.18 -31.00 4.03
N ALA A 210 -1.14 -31.11 3.92
CA ALA A 210 -1.85 -31.04 2.64
C ALA A 210 -1.72 -29.66 1.97
N ALA A 211 -1.84 -28.57 2.74
CA ALA A 211 -1.64 -27.22 2.20
C ALA A 211 -0.19 -26.97 1.76
N LYS A 212 0.80 -27.39 2.57
CA LYS A 212 2.23 -27.28 2.24
C LYS A 212 2.57 -28.09 0.98
N ALA A 213 2.00 -29.29 0.83
CA ALA A 213 2.12 -30.09 -0.39
C ALA A 213 1.50 -29.42 -1.63
N ALA A 214 0.31 -28.81 -1.50
CA ALA A 214 -0.35 -28.08 -2.58
C ALA A 214 0.39 -26.78 -2.95
N ALA A 215 0.99 -26.09 -1.98
CA ALA A 215 1.75 -24.86 -2.19
C ALA A 215 3.17 -25.09 -2.75
N ALA A 216 3.79 -26.25 -2.49
CA ALA A 216 5.19 -26.53 -2.83
C ALA A 216 5.57 -26.24 -4.30
N PRO A 217 4.78 -26.57 -5.34
CA PRO A 217 5.13 -26.25 -6.73
C PRO A 217 5.17 -24.73 -6.99
N VAL A 218 4.24 -23.97 -6.39
CA VAL A 218 4.17 -22.51 -6.51
C VAL A 218 5.35 -21.85 -5.80
N LEU A 219 5.68 -22.33 -4.60
CA LEU A 219 6.83 -21.84 -3.82
C LEU A 219 8.16 -22.14 -4.55
N ALA A 220 8.34 -23.34 -5.11
CA ALA A 220 9.51 -23.67 -5.90
C ALA A 220 9.62 -22.81 -7.18
N ALA A 221 8.50 -22.57 -7.87
CA ALA A 221 8.48 -21.69 -9.04
C ALA A 221 8.82 -20.22 -8.70
N ALA A 222 8.41 -19.74 -7.53
CA ALA A 222 8.78 -18.44 -6.96
C ALA A 222 10.21 -18.39 -6.37
N GLY A 223 10.98 -19.49 -6.43
CA GLY A 223 12.37 -19.53 -5.95
C GLY A 223 12.52 -19.74 -4.44
N LEU A 224 11.49 -20.24 -3.76
CA LEU A 224 11.41 -20.45 -2.30
C LEU A 224 11.54 -21.94 -1.92
N GLU A 225 12.24 -22.72 -2.74
CA GLU A 225 12.57 -24.11 -2.40
C GLU A 225 13.46 -24.15 -1.15
N GLY A 226 13.07 -24.96 -0.15
CA GLY A 226 13.75 -25.02 1.15
C GLY A 226 13.44 -23.87 2.12
N ALA A 227 12.61 -22.89 1.75
CA ALA A 227 12.12 -21.86 2.68
C ALA A 227 11.24 -22.49 3.79
N GLN A 228 11.30 -21.93 5.00
CA GLN A 228 10.46 -22.39 6.11
C GLN A 228 8.99 -22.02 5.87
N GLN A 229 8.10 -23.00 5.97
CA GLN A 229 6.67 -22.84 5.68
C GLN A 229 5.81 -22.87 6.94
N ASP A 230 5.12 -21.77 7.21
CA ASP A 230 4.05 -21.69 8.21
C ASP A 230 2.70 -21.90 7.50
N ALA A 231 1.86 -22.81 7.99
CA ALA A 231 0.49 -22.98 7.49
C ALA A 231 -0.57 -22.92 8.59
N ARG A 232 -0.24 -22.36 9.76
CA ARG A 232 -1.14 -22.30 10.93
C ARG A 232 -2.38 -21.41 10.70
N MET A 233 -2.30 -20.47 9.76
CA MET A 233 -3.36 -19.50 9.46
C MET A 233 -4.47 -20.10 8.58
N ASN A 234 -5.71 -19.94 9.01
CA ASN A 234 -6.91 -20.25 8.22
C ASN A 234 -7.79 -19.00 8.05
N GLN A 235 -8.51 -18.92 6.94
CA GLN A 235 -9.53 -17.92 6.61
C GLN A 235 -10.79 -18.67 6.15
N GLY A 236 -11.67 -19.00 7.10
CA GLY A 236 -12.81 -19.89 6.83
C GLY A 236 -12.35 -21.28 6.37
N SER A 237 -12.78 -21.68 5.18
CA SER A 237 -12.42 -22.95 4.51
C SER A 237 -11.03 -22.94 3.85
N VAL A 238 -10.35 -21.79 3.79
CA VAL A 238 -9.06 -21.63 3.11
C VAL A 238 -7.92 -21.69 4.14
N ARG A 239 -6.90 -22.51 3.90
CA ARG A 239 -5.63 -22.47 4.64
C ARG A 239 -4.61 -21.60 3.91
N VAL A 240 -3.84 -20.79 4.63
CA VAL A 240 -2.77 -19.96 4.07
C VAL A 240 -1.42 -20.55 4.43
N VAL A 241 -0.62 -20.89 3.43
CA VAL A 241 0.81 -21.22 3.58
C VAL A 241 1.61 -19.95 3.34
N ALA A 242 2.37 -19.49 4.33
CA ALA A 242 3.35 -18.42 4.21
C ALA A 242 4.76 -19.02 4.16
N ALA A 243 5.62 -18.46 3.30
CA ALA A 243 7.03 -18.79 3.20
C ALA A 243 7.87 -17.52 3.04
N ASP A 244 8.83 -17.34 3.95
CA ASP A 244 9.77 -16.22 3.97
C ASP A 244 11.15 -16.72 3.46
N PRO A 245 11.79 -16.06 2.48
CA PRO A 245 13.06 -16.51 1.91
C PRO A 245 14.23 -16.44 2.89
N VAL A 246 15.28 -17.20 2.57
CA VAL A 246 16.62 -17.01 3.12
C VAL A 246 17.44 -16.21 2.11
N VAL A 247 17.69 -14.94 2.39
CA VAL A 247 18.39 -14.02 1.47
C VAL A 247 19.85 -13.88 1.90
N GLY A 248 20.76 -14.41 1.07
CA GLY A 248 22.21 -14.40 1.34
C GLY A 248 22.62 -15.14 2.62
N GLY A 249 21.86 -16.17 3.01
CA GLY A 249 22.07 -16.94 4.24
C GLY A 249 21.38 -16.38 5.49
N LEU A 250 20.70 -15.24 5.39
CA LEU A 250 19.94 -14.63 6.49
C LEU A 250 18.43 -14.89 6.31
N PRO A 251 17.69 -15.35 7.34
CA PRO A 251 16.23 -15.47 7.25
C PRO A 251 15.57 -14.09 7.17
N THR A 252 14.55 -13.94 6.33
CA THR A 252 13.68 -12.75 6.34
C THR A 252 12.53 -12.91 7.31
N GLN A 253 11.97 -11.80 7.80
CA GLN A 253 10.67 -11.75 8.45
C GLN A 253 9.80 -10.64 7.82
N GLY A 254 8.63 -11.01 7.32
CA GLY A 254 7.70 -10.07 6.69
C GLY A 254 8.00 -9.81 5.20
N TRP A 255 8.82 -10.64 4.57
CA TRP A 255 9.03 -10.67 3.11
C TRP A 255 8.38 -11.95 2.53
N SER A 256 7.14 -12.20 2.97
CA SER A 256 6.44 -13.48 2.78
C SER A 256 5.83 -13.62 1.39
N THR A 257 6.06 -14.74 0.70
CA THR A 257 5.09 -15.25 -0.28
C THR A 257 4.00 -16.00 0.47
N LYS A 258 2.74 -15.85 0.04
CA LYS A 258 1.57 -16.50 0.62
C LYS A 258 0.77 -17.24 -0.44
N VAL A 259 0.39 -18.47 -0.15
CA VAL A 259 -0.42 -19.34 -1.01
C VAL A 259 -1.68 -19.76 -0.25
N SER A 260 -2.83 -19.39 -0.79
CA SER A 260 -4.16 -19.73 -0.26
C SER A 260 -4.67 -21.01 -0.91
N VAL A 261 -4.88 -22.05 -0.09
CA VAL A 261 -5.32 -23.38 -0.49
C VAL A 261 -6.75 -23.61 -0.02
N GLY A 262 -7.65 -23.97 -0.93
CA GLY A 262 -9.06 -24.27 -0.64
C GLY A 262 -9.25 -25.59 0.11
N SER A 263 -10.47 -25.84 0.58
CA SER A 263 -10.85 -27.10 1.24
C SER A 263 -10.83 -28.32 0.32
N ASP A 264 -10.76 -28.10 -1.00
CA ASP A 264 -10.52 -29.12 -2.03
C ASP A 264 -9.02 -29.39 -2.29
N GLY A 265 -8.12 -28.66 -1.64
CA GLY A 265 -6.68 -28.71 -1.87
C GLY A 265 -6.19 -27.91 -3.08
N SER A 266 -7.06 -27.17 -3.78
CA SER A 266 -6.64 -26.33 -4.92
C SER A 266 -6.03 -25.00 -4.46
N VAL A 267 -5.06 -24.47 -5.21
CA VAL A 267 -4.58 -23.09 -5.01
C VAL A 267 -5.63 -22.13 -5.56
N VAL A 268 -6.29 -21.40 -4.66
CA VAL A 268 -7.38 -20.45 -4.97
C VAL A 268 -6.89 -19.01 -5.11
N GLY A 269 -5.74 -18.68 -4.51
CA GLY A 269 -5.06 -17.41 -4.66
C GLY A 269 -3.64 -17.49 -4.13
N ALA A 270 -2.74 -16.62 -4.58
CA ALA A 270 -1.37 -16.54 -4.07
C ALA A 270 -0.75 -15.17 -4.39
N ALA A 271 0.16 -14.67 -3.54
CA ALA A 271 0.84 -13.40 -3.79
C ALA A 271 2.24 -13.40 -3.14
N GLY A 272 3.14 -12.60 -3.69
CA GLY A 272 4.52 -12.48 -3.20
C GLY A 272 5.40 -11.65 -4.11
N GLU A 273 6.71 -11.89 -4.04
CA GLU A 273 7.74 -11.22 -4.82
C GLU A 273 8.47 -12.26 -5.69
N LEU A 274 8.84 -11.92 -6.93
CA LEU A 274 9.45 -12.87 -7.88
C LEU A 274 10.96 -12.64 -8.10
N LYS A 275 11.49 -11.47 -7.70
CA LYS A 275 12.94 -11.20 -7.75
C LYS A 275 13.57 -11.22 -6.37
N ALA A 276 14.57 -12.09 -6.22
CA ALA A 276 15.44 -12.13 -5.07
C ALA A 276 16.17 -10.78 -4.89
N PRO A 277 16.13 -10.16 -3.71
CA PRO A 277 16.89 -8.94 -3.41
C PRO A 277 18.41 -9.15 -3.57
N VAL A 278 19.09 -8.17 -4.18
CA VAL A 278 20.52 -8.24 -4.51
C VAL A 278 21.35 -7.55 -3.41
N ARG A 279 22.45 -8.19 -2.97
CA ARG A 279 23.34 -7.64 -1.93
C ARG A 279 23.84 -6.25 -2.35
N ALA A 280 23.61 -5.25 -1.50
CA ALA A 280 23.86 -3.85 -1.81
C ALA A 280 25.08 -3.30 -1.05
N ALA A 281 24.90 -2.95 0.22
CA ALA A 281 25.95 -2.40 1.08
C ALA A 281 26.12 -3.27 2.34
N GLU A 282 27.07 -2.90 3.18
CA GLU A 282 27.12 -3.33 4.58
C GLU A 282 26.86 -2.13 5.49
N GLN A 283 26.16 -2.36 6.59
CA GLN A 283 25.92 -1.36 7.63
C GLN A 283 26.40 -1.89 8.99
N PRO A 284 26.94 -1.03 9.88
CA PRO A 284 27.21 -1.43 11.25
C PRO A 284 25.92 -1.82 11.99
N VAL A 285 26.00 -2.82 12.87
CA VAL A 285 24.84 -3.35 13.61
C VAL A 285 25.09 -3.50 15.12
N VAL A 286 24.00 -3.51 15.90
CA VAL A 286 24.02 -3.72 17.36
C VAL A 286 23.81 -5.18 17.76
N GLY A 287 24.23 -5.53 18.97
CA GLY A 287 23.95 -6.84 19.59
C GLY A 287 22.47 -7.08 19.88
N ALA A 288 22.06 -8.35 19.93
CA ALA A 288 20.67 -8.74 20.19
C ALA A 288 20.12 -8.20 21.53
N VAL A 289 20.97 -8.04 22.54
CA VAL A 289 20.63 -7.43 23.84
C VAL A 289 20.19 -5.97 23.68
N GLU A 290 20.93 -5.18 22.89
CA GLU A 290 20.60 -3.77 22.66
C GLU A 290 19.36 -3.64 21.76
N ALA A 291 19.23 -4.49 20.74
CA ALA A 291 18.02 -4.53 19.92
C ALA A 291 16.77 -4.89 20.76
N LEU A 292 16.87 -5.84 21.70
CA LEU A 292 15.76 -6.16 22.60
C LEU A 292 15.41 -4.98 23.53
N ALA A 293 16.41 -4.24 24.02
CA ALA A 293 16.19 -3.01 24.78
C ALA A 293 15.49 -1.93 23.95
N ARG A 294 15.92 -1.71 22.69
CA ARG A 294 15.29 -0.77 21.74
C ARG A 294 13.88 -1.21 21.33
N LEU A 295 13.57 -2.51 21.31
CA LEU A 295 12.22 -3.03 21.08
C LEU A 295 11.31 -2.71 22.27
N ASN A 296 11.75 -3.00 23.49
CA ASN A 296 11.00 -2.68 24.72
C ASN A 296 10.81 -1.17 24.94
N ALA A 297 11.78 -0.35 24.52
CA ALA A 297 11.68 1.11 24.59
C ALA A 297 10.65 1.70 23.60
N LYS A 298 10.19 0.94 22.60
CA LYS A 298 9.11 1.34 21.68
C LYS A 298 7.72 0.86 22.13
N SER A 299 7.64 -0.27 22.84
CA SER A 299 6.38 -0.83 23.33
C SER A 299 5.95 -0.24 24.68
N GLY A 300 6.90 0.25 25.48
CA GLY A 300 6.61 1.14 26.61
C GLY A 300 6.15 2.50 26.09
N GLY A 301 4.83 2.70 26.02
CA GLY A 301 4.24 4.02 25.75
C GLY A 301 4.78 5.08 26.71
N GLY A 302 5.04 6.28 26.22
CA GLY A 302 5.71 7.33 26.99
C GLY A 302 4.97 7.62 28.30
N GLY A 303 5.64 7.39 29.44
CA GLY A 303 5.05 7.35 30.78
C GLY A 303 4.61 8.69 31.37
N GLY A 304 3.87 9.50 30.61
CA GLY A 304 2.94 10.47 31.17
C GLY A 304 1.62 9.75 31.50
N ASN A 305 1.05 10.01 32.67
CA ASN A 305 -0.35 9.66 32.92
C ASN A 305 -1.21 10.23 31.79
N PRO A 306 -2.13 9.46 31.19
CA PRO A 306 -3.20 10.03 30.39
C PRO A 306 -4.01 10.97 31.29
N GLU A 307 -3.91 12.28 31.10
CA GLU A 307 -4.84 13.20 31.75
C GLU A 307 -6.26 12.86 31.26
N PRO A 308 -7.29 12.86 32.14
CA PRO A 308 -8.61 12.38 31.78
C PRO A 308 -9.12 13.04 30.50
N SER A 309 -9.38 12.24 29.47
CA SER A 309 -9.90 12.69 28.18
C SER A 309 -11.28 13.31 28.40
N GLY A 310 -11.31 14.64 28.50
CA GLY A 310 -12.54 15.37 28.83
C GLY A 310 -13.66 15.02 27.87
N CYS A 311 -14.79 14.56 28.41
CA CYS A 311 -15.94 14.09 27.63
C CYS A 311 -16.30 15.12 26.55
N ALA A 312 -16.25 14.70 25.28
CA ALA A 312 -16.57 15.55 24.15
C ALA A 312 -18.05 15.95 24.21
N SER A 313 -18.32 17.16 24.70
CA SER A 313 -19.68 17.69 24.79
C SER A 313 -20.25 17.85 23.38
N ALA A 314 -21.34 17.12 23.09
CA ALA A 314 -22.06 17.27 21.83
C ALA A 314 -22.51 18.72 21.65
N VAL A 315 -21.99 19.40 20.62
CA VAL A 315 -22.38 20.76 20.27
C VAL A 315 -23.69 20.67 19.47
N PRO A 316 -24.83 21.17 19.98
CA PRO A 316 -26.09 21.10 19.24
C PRO A 316 -26.04 22.03 18.02
N LEU A 317 -26.45 21.53 16.85
CA LEU A 317 -26.86 22.42 15.76
C LEU A 317 -28.24 23.00 16.10
N ALA A 318 -28.34 24.33 16.01
CA ALA A 318 -29.50 25.15 16.34
C ALA A 318 -29.91 25.16 17.83
N ALA A 319 -30.03 26.37 18.38
CA ALA A 319 -30.78 26.61 19.60
C ALA A 319 -32.23 26.95 19.23
N ASP A 320 -33.18 26.10 19.64
CA ASP A 320 -34.57 26.45 20.00
C ASP A 320 -35.39 25.21 20.40
N ALA A 321 -34.81 24.35 21.25
CA ALA A 321 -35.52 23.23 21.86
C ALA A 321 -35.01 22.96 23.29
N PRO A 322 -35.85 23.05 24.34
CA PRO A 322 -35.47 22.67 25.69
C PRO A 322 -35.46 21.14 25.81
N VAL A 323 -34.29 20.52 25.68
CA VAL A 323 -34.11 19.09 25.97
C VAL A 323 -34.37 18.81 27.45
N ALA A 324 -35.19 17.79 27.74
CA ALA A 324 -35.50 17.39 29.11
C ALA A 324 -34.26 16.79 29.79
N ALA A 325 -33.97 17.21 31.02
CA ALA A 325 -32.80 16.77 31.78
C ALA A 325 -33.02 15.38 32.42
N THR A 326 -33.03 14.34 31.59
CA THR A 326 -33.01 12.93 31.99
C THR A 326 -31.97 12.17 31.16
N ASP A 327 -31.25 11.25 31.80
CA ASP A 327 -30.30 10.30 31.20
C ASP A 327 -29.03 10.89 30.55
N THR A 328 -28.49 11.98 31.11
CA THR A 328 -27.04 12.19 31.08
C THR A 328 -26.37 11.11 31.95
N VAL A 329 -25.90 10.03 31.33
CA VAL A 329 -25.04 9.02 31.98
C VAL A 329 -23.85 9.76 32.63
N PRO A 330 -23.53 9.53 33.92
CA PRO A 330 -22.38 10.18 34.54
C PRO A 330 -21.09 9.80 33.81
N CYS A 331 -20.40 10.79 33.24
CA CYS A 331 -18.99 10.63 32.87
C CYS A 331 -18.21 10.33 34.15
N ASN A 332 -17.89 9.06 34.41
CA ASN A 332 -17.02 8.70 35.53
C ASN A 332 -15.59 9.17 35.21
N PRO A 333 -15.00 10.13 35.96
CA PRO A 333 -13.66 10.63 35.69
C PRO A 333 -12.56 9.74 36.27
N GLU A 334 -12.91 8.66 36.98
CA GLU A 334 -11.94 7.70 37.52
C GLU A 334 -11.14 7.03 36.39
N PRO A 335 -9.79 7.07 36.42
CA PRO A 335 -8.98 6.31 35.48
C PRO A 335 -9.30 4.82 35.59
N ARG A 336 -9.84 4.22 34.51
CA ARG A 336 -10.07 2.77 34.45
C ARG A 336 -8.73 2.06 34.73
N PRO A 337 -8.64 1.14 35.71
CA PRO A 337 -7.36 0.55 36.12
C PRO A 337 -6.62 -0.07 34.94
N MET A 338 -5.50 0.54 34.54
CA MET A 338 -4.70 0.07 33.42
C MET A 338 -4.08 -1.29 33.76
N LYS A 339 -4.21 -2.23 32.84
CA LYS A 339 -3.61 -3.55 32.98
C LYS A 339 -2.08 -3.41 32.85
N PRO A 340 -1.27 -3.98 33.76
CA PRO A 340 0.18 -3.85 33.70
C PRO A 340 0.73 -4.49 32.41
N PRO A 341 1.92 -4.06 31.92
CA PRO A 341 2.50 -4.57 30.68
C PRO A 341 2.62 -6.09 30.71
N ARG A 342 2.14 -6.77 29.66
CA ARG A 342 2.26 -8.23 29.60
C ARG A 342 3.71 -8.60 29.29
N THR A 343 4.30 -9.47 30.10
CA THR A 343 5.68 -9.95 29.87
C THR A 343 5.65 -11.19 28.99
N GLU A 344 6.42 -11.18 27.90
CA GLU A 344 6.54 -12.30 26.97
C GLU A 344 7.99 -12.81 26.92
N THR A 345 8.16 -14.13 26.81
CA THR A 345 9.46 -14.78 26.97
C THR A 345 10.13 -15.02 25.62
N VAL A 346 11.30 -14.40 25.40
CA VAL A 346 12.15 -14.60 24.23
C VAL A 346 13.02 -15.83 24.43
N LYS A 347 12.79 -16.86 23.61
CA LYS A 347 13.46 -18.18 23.64
C LYS A 347 14.71 -18.26 22.77
N GLY A 348 14.84 -17.37 21.80
CA GLY A 348 15.95 -17.33 20.86
C GLY A 348 16.01 -16.00 20.13
N ALA A 349 17.16 -15.73 19.51
CA ALA A 349 17.30 -14.62 18.59
C ALA A 349 18.28 -14.99 17.48
N VAL A 350 17.95 -14.61 16.25
CA VAL A 350 18.84 -14.74 15.09
C VAL A 350 18.98 -13.41 14.37
N LEU A 351 20.15 -13.16 13.79
CA LEU A 351 20.33 -12.03 12.89
C LEU A 351 19.69 -12.41 11.55
N GLY A 352 18.73 -11.62 11.12
CA GLY A 352 17.96 -11.81 9.90
C GLY A 352 17.74 -10.48 9.19
N LEU A 353 16.68 -10.43 8.39
CA LEU A 353 16.35 -9.32 7.49
C LEU A 353 14.87 -8.94 7.60
N VAL A 354 14.56 -7.66 7.47
CA VAL A 354 13.18 -7.13 7.38
C VAL A 354 13.04 -6.13 6.24
N PRO A 355 11.83 -5.90 5.71
CA PRO A 355 11.55 -4.75 4.84
C PRO A 355 12.04 -3.44 5.47
N GLY A 356 12.73 -2.62 4.68
CA GLY A 356 13.24 -1.32 5.11
C GLY A 356 13.79 -0.50 3.96
N THR A 357 14.48 0.60 4.28
CA THR A 357 15.02 1.53 3.27
C THR A 357 16.50 1.25 3.00
N VAL A 358 16.85 1.03 1.73
CA VAL A 358 18.23 0.86 1.25
C VAL A 358 18.47 1.89 0.13
N ASN A 359 19.45 2.77 0.31
CA ASN A 359 19.79 3.84 -0.64
C ASN A 359 18.60 4.74 -1.05
N GLY A 360 17.64 4.95 -0.14
CA GLY A 360 16.42 5.73 -0.38
C GLY A 360 15.26 4.97 -1.04
N ALA A 361 15.48 3.74 -1.51
CA ALA A 361 14.45 2.85 -2.05
C ALA A 361 14.05 1.76 -1.04
N GLN A 362 12.99 1.00 -1.33
CA GLN A 362 12.64 -0.20 -0.58
C GLN A 362 13.70 -1.30 -0.79
N GLY A 363 13.95 -2.08 0.26
CA GLY A 363 14.86 -3.22 0.24
C GLY A 363 14.74 -4.03 1.54
N LEU A 364 15.77 -4.83 1.83
CA LEU A 364 15.91 -5.55 3.09
C LEU A 364 17.08 -5.00 3.92
N VAL A 365 16.82 -4.78 5.20
CA VAL A 365 17.81 -4.30 6.17
C VAL A 365 18.04 -5.32 7.31
N PRO A 366 19.26 -5.43 7.85
CA PRO A 366 19.56 -6.24 9.03
C PRO A 366 18.63 -5.97 10.22
N ALA A 367 18.13 -7.04 10.82
CA ALA A 367 17.27 -7.02 11.99
C ALA A 367 17.55 -8.21 12.91
N TRP A 368 17.29 -8.04 14.21
CA TRP A 368 17.19 -9.17 15.13
C TRP A 368 15.77 -9.72 15.09
N LEU A 369 15.67 -11.02 14.82
CA LEU A 369 14.42 -11.78 14.84
C LEU A 369 14.39 -12.55 16.16
N PHE A 370 13.49 -12.16 17.07
CA PHE A 370 13.31 -12.76 18.38
C PHE A 370 12.21 -13.81 18.33
N GLU A 371 12.53 -15.05 18.71
CA GLU A 371 11.53 -16.11 18.87
C GLU A 371 10.86 -15.96 20.24
N VAL A 372 9.55 -15.72 20.24
CA VAL A 372 8.75 -15.51 21.44
C VAL A 372 7.89 -16.74 21.74
N ALA A 373 7.94 -17.18 22.99
CA ALA A 373 7.21 -18.34 23.48
C ALA A 373 5.69 -18.18 23.33
N GLY A 374 5.02 -19.25 22.88
CA GLY A 374 3.57 -19.34 22.92
C GLY A 374 3.04 -19.37 24.36
N GLN A 375 1.88 -18.74 24.59
CA GLN A 375 1.23 -18.67 25.91
C GLN A 375 -0.23 -19.12 25.82
N GLY A 376 -0.73 -19.81 26.86
CA GLY A 376 -2.15 -20.18 26.95
C GLY A 376 -2.64 -21.16 25.87
N GLY A 377 -1.73 -21.90 25.22
CA GLY A 377 -2.06 -22.78 24.09
C GLY A 377 -1.95 -22.12 22.71
N ALA A 378 -1.75 -20.80 22.64
CA ALA A 378 -1.31 -20.15 21.41
C ALA A 378 0.14 -20.59 21.07
N PRO A 379 0.50 -20.72 19.79
CA PRO A 379 1.86 -21.11 19.40
C PRO A 379 2.85 -19.94 19.51
N GLY A 380 4.15 -20.23 19.45
CA GLY A 380 5.20 -19.20 19.40
C GLY A 380 5.17 -18.36 18.12
N HIS A 381 5.74 -17.17 18.19
CA HIS A 381 5.78 -16.21 17.08
C HIS A 381 7.11 -15.44 17.04
N THR A 382 7.40 -14.79 15.92
CA THR A 382 8.63 -13.99 15.74
C THR A 382 8.32 -12.50 15.86
N VAL A 383 9.13 -11.77 16.63
CA VAL A 383 9.10 -10.30 16.68
C VAL A 383 10.43 -9.76 16.17
N ALA A 384 10.38 -8.78 15.27
CA ALA A 384 11.57 -8.26 14.61
C ALA A 384 11.88 -6.80 15.01
N GLN A 385 13.17 -6.49 15.17
CA GLN A 385 13.66 -5.13 15.41
C GLN A 385 14.88 -4.84 14.51
N PRO A 386 14.86 -3.76 13.71
CA PRO A 386 16.01 -3.34 12.90
C PRO A 386 17.28 -3.18 13.74
N ALA A 387 18.38 -3.74 13.25
CA ALA A 387 19.63 -3.91 13.99
C ALA A 387 20.68 -2.82 13.70
N ALA A 388 20.37 -1.80 12.90
CA ALA A 388 21.30 -0.74 12.51
C ALA A 388 21.94 -0.04 13.73
N ALA A 389 23.26 0.17 13.72
CA ALA A 389 24.00 0.76 14.84
C ALA A 389 23.46 2.15 15.23
N GLN A 390 23.31 3.02 14.22
CA GLN A 390 22.46 4.19 14.34
C GLN A 390 21.01 3.76 14.12
N GLU A 391 20.10 4.09 15.04
CA GLU A 391 18.68 3.97 14.73
C GLU A 391 18.32 4.84 13.53
N SER A 392 17.47 4.30 12.66
CA SER A 392 16.92 5.02 11.50
C SER A 392 16.16 6.25 11.99
N THR A 393 16.85 7.39 12.04
CA THR A 393 16.25 8.68 12.39
C THR A 393 15.14 8.97 11.37
N PRO A 394 13.96 9.50 11.77
CA PRO A 394 12.87 9.81 10.85
C PRO A 394 13.23 10.90 9.83
N GLY A 395 13.89 10.49 8.74
CA GLY A 395 14.52 11.38 7.76
C GLY A 395 15.93 11.83 8.17
N PRO A 396 16.58 12.66 7.34
CA PRO A 396 17.81 13.36 7.70
C PRO A 396 17.67 14.25 8.95
N LYS A 397 18.77 14.84 9.41
CA LYS A 397 18.75 15.87 10.46
C LYS A 397 18.37 17.27 9.93
N ASP A 398 18.33 17.43 8.61
CA ASP A 398 17.55 18.47 7.96
C ASP A 398 16.06 18.17 8.20
N GLY A 399 15.23 19.21 8.39
CA GLY A 399 13.79 19.02 8.63
C GLY A 399 13.11 18.15 7.55
N ARG A 400 11.99 17.52 7.90
CA ARG A 400 11.18 16.67 7.02
C ARG A 400 11.02 17.36 5.67
N THR A 401 11.18 16.63 4.55
CA THR A 401 10.98 17.23 3.23
C THR A 401 9.68 16.76 2.60
N VAL A 402 9.01 17.68 1.91
CA VAL A 402 7.77 17.39 1.16
C VAL A 402 8.04 17.54 -0.34
N PRO A 403 7.49 16.64 -1.19
CA PRO A 403 7.70 16.72 -2.63
C PRO A 403 6.85 17.83 -3.25
N GLY A 404 7.45 18.59 -4.17
CA GLY A 404 6.67 19.40 -5.11
C GLY A 404 5.87 18.52 -6.08
N PHE A 405 4.78 19.03 -6.62
CA PHE A 405 4.05 18.41 -7.74
C PHE A 405 3.98 19.30 -8.99
N SER A 406 4.22 20.61 -8.88
CA SER A 406 4.33 21.53 -10.02
C SER A 406 5.12 22.79 -9.64
N TYR A 407 5.50 23.60 -10.64
CA TYR A 407 6.07 24.93 -10.42
C TYR A 407 5.51 25.96 -11.41
N ALA A 408 5.62 27.24 -11.02
CA ALA A 408 5.41 28.39 -11.89
C ALA A 408 6.51 29.44 -11.64
N GLU A 409 7.13 29.95 -12.70
CA GLU A 409 8.15 30.99 -12.62
C GLU A 409 7.72 32.33 -13.24
N ALA A 410 8.23 33.42 -12.65
CA ALA A 410 8.09 34.79 -13.15
C ALA A 410 9.42 35.53 -13.00
N ASP A 411 10.10 35.79 -14.12
CA ASP A 411 11.50 36.25 -14.15
C ASP A 411 12.42 35.35 -13.31
N ARG A 412 12.88 35.82 -12.15
CA ARG A 412 13.71 35.08 -11.19
C ARG A 412 12.94 34.52 -10.00
N LYS A 413 11.64 34.79 -9.87
CA LYS A 413 10.81 34.20 -8.82
C LYS A 413 10.35 32.81 -9.27
N LEU A 414 10.84 31.76 -8.63
CA LEU A 414 10.34 30.40 -8.79
C LEU A 414 9.36 30.09 -7.65
N THR A 415 8.15 29.66 -7.98
CA THR A 415 7.13 29.21 -7.02
C THR A 415 6.89 27.72 -7.22
N VAL A 416 6.90 26.95 -6.13
CA VAL A 416 6.73 25.50 -6.15
C VAL A 416 5.48 25.14 -5.35
N ASN A 417 4.63 24.30 -5.93
CA ASN A 417 3.35 23.87 -5.35
C ASN A 417 3.49 22.43 -4.85
N PHE A 418 2.94 22.17 -3.66
CA PHE A 418 3.12 20.92 -2.91
C PHE A 418 1.89 20.66 -2.01
N TRP A 419 1.77 19.44 -1.49
CA TRP A 419 0.77 19.11 -0.48
C TRP A 419 1.39 19.24 0.92
N GLY A 420 0.80 20.09 1.77
CA GLY A 420 1.33 20.46 3.09
C GLY A 420 0.30 20.30 4.21
N SER A 421 0.74 19.84 5.38
CA SER A 421 -0.07 19.83 6.59
C SER A 421 -0.18 21.24 7.21
N VAL A 422 -1.39 21.59 7.62
CA VAL A 422 -1.70 22.83 8.36
C VAL A 422 -0.90 22.99 9.66
N CYS A 423 -0.38 21.91 10.24
CA CYS A 423 0.38 21.93 11.50
C CYS A 423 1.84 22.38 11.35
N SER A 424 2.32 22.66 10.14
CA SER A 424 3.72 22.99 9.87
C SER A 424 3.91 24.34 9.19
N THR A 425 5.14 24.85 9.20
CA THR A 425 5.63 25.92 8.33
C THR A 425 6.56 25.33 7.27
N TYR A 426 6.63 25.99 6.12
CA TYR A 426 7.36 25.50 4.94
C TYR A 426 8.34 26.54 4.42
N ALA A 427 9.53 26.09 4.03
CA ALA A 427 10.53 26.91 3.34
C ALA A 427 11.10 26.14 2.13
N VAL A 428 11.37 26.84 1.03
CA VAL A 428 11.98 26.25 -0.17
C VAL A 428 13.39 26.79 -0.39
N GLU A 429 14.36 25.89 -0.49
CA GLU A 429 15.71 26.17 -0.97
C GLU A 429 15.80 25.87 -2.47
N ALA A 430 16.57 26.67 -3.23
CA ALA A 430 16.96 26.36 -4.59
C ALA A 430 18.49 26.24 -4.70
N ARG A 431 18.96 25.21 -5.42
CA ARG A 431 20.36 25.06 -5.85
C ARG A 431 20.41 25.08 -7.37
N GLU A 432 20.90 26.18 -7.91
CA GLU A 432 21.05 26.37 -9.34
C GLU A 432 22.29 25.63 -9.87
N GLN A 433 22.11 24.95 -11.00
CA GLN A 433 23.13 24.28 -11.79
C GLN A 433 23.02 24.78 -13.24
N ALA A 434 23.88 24.28 -14.14
CA ALA A 434 23.91 24.72 -15.53
C ALA A 434 22.63 24.35 -16.31
N GLU A 435 22.11 23.13 -16.12
CA GLU A 435 20.97 22.58 -16.87
C GLU A 435 19.69 22.45 -16.03
N SER A 436 19.77 22.74 -14.73
CA SER A 436 18.74 22.42 -13.75
C SER A 436 18.72 23.36 -12.55
N VAL A 437 17.60 23.38 -11.84
CA VAL A 437 17.45 24.03 -10.54
C VAL A 437 16.84 23.00 -9.59
N MET A 438 17.64 22.53 -8.62
CA MET A 438 17.15 21.59 -7.61
C MET A 438 16.41 22.36 -6.52
N VAL A 439 15.16 22.00 -6.24
CA VAL A 439 14.33 22.62 -5.19
C VAL A 439 14.11 21.65 -4.03
N LYS A 440 14.21 22.13 -2.79
CA LYS A 440 13.98 21.36 -1.56
C LYS A 440 12.99 22.09 -0.68
N ILE A 441 11.81 21.52 -0.47
CA ILE A 441 10.79 22.08 0.44
C ILE A 441 10.93 21.39 1.81
N THR A 442 11.14 22.18 2.86
CA THR A 442 11.35 21.71 4.23
C THR A 442 10.13 22.03 5.10
N ASP A 443 9.50 20.99 5.65
CA ASP A 443 8.49 20.97 6.70
C ASP A 443 9.14 21.18 8.07
N THR A 444 8.67 22.20 8.79
CA THR A 444 8.96 22.41 10.21
C THR A 444 7.65 22.39 11.02
N PRO A 445 7.40 21.37 11.87
CA PRO A 445 6.22 21.33 12.72
C PRO A 445 6.12 22.52 13.68
N LYS A 446 4.99 23.23 13.67
CA LYS A 446 4.72 24.40 14.54
C LYS A 446 4.74 24.04 16.03
N LYS A 447 4.45 22.78 16.35
CA LYS A 447 4.44 22.20 17.71
C LYS A 447 5.02 20.79 17.70
N PRO A 448 6.34 20.61 17.89
CA PRO A 448 6.97 19.30 17.96
C PRO A 448 6.32 18.41 19.04
N GLY A 449 6.11 17.13 18.73
CA GLY A 449 5.52 16.14 19.64
C GLY A 449 3.99 16.16 19.74
N GLN A 450 3.29 17.22 19.30
CA GLN A 450 1.82 17.20 19.26
C GLN A 450 1.32 16.44 18.02
N ALA A 451 0.30 15.59 18.20
CA ALA A 451 -0.40 14.94 17.10
C ALA A 451 -1.09 15.98 16.20
N CYS A 452 -1.01 15.78 14.88
CA CYS A 452 -1.71 16.59 13.89
C CYS A 452 -2.83 15.78 13.24
N ILE A 453 -3.91 16.45 12.85
CA ILE A 453 -4.93 15.87 11.96
C ILE A 453 -4.31 15.48 10.61
N MET A 454 -4.74 14.36 10.03
CA MET A 454 -4.28 13.92 8.71
C MET A 454 -4.99 14.69 7.59
N LEU A 455 -4.82 16.01 7.58
CA LEU A 455 -5.26 16.91 6.53
C LEU A 455 -4.03 17.53 5.86
N ALA A 456 -3.97 17.39 4.54
CA ALA A 456 -3.02 18.09 3.69
C ALA A 456 -3.80 19.05 2.78
N GLU A 457 -3.32 20.28 2.67
CA GLU A 457 -3.85 21.32 1.78
C GLU A 457 -2.86 21.55 0.63
N GLU A 458 -3.35 22.03 -0.51
CA GLU A 458 -2.48 22.53 -1.57
C GLU A 458 -1.83 23.84 -1.11
N MET A 459 -0.50 23.86 -1.07
CA MET A 459 0.29 24.99 -0.61
C MET A 459 1.34 25.36 -1.65
N SER A 460 1.76 26.63 -1.64
CA SER A 460 2.84 27.12 -2.50
C SER A 460 3.87 27.93 -1.70
N VAL A 461 5.13 27.80 -2.09
CA VAL A 461 6.26 28.54 -1.53
C VAL A 461 7.16 29.06 -2.65
N SER A 462 7.79 30.22 -2.45
CA SER A 462 8.60 30.87 -3.48
C SER A 462 10.04 31.11 -3.04
N VAL A 463 10.96 31.04 -4.00
CA VAL A 463 12.37 31.39 -3.88
C VAL A 463 12.78 32.30 -5.04
N THR A 464 13.72 33.21 -4.79
CA THR A 464 14.32 34.05 -5.82
C THR A 464 15.62 33.43 -6.29
N LEU A 465 15.68 33.08 -7.58
CA LEU A 465 16.88 32.59 -8.26
C LEU A 465 17.88 33.72 -8.48
N GLN A 466 19.16 33.37 -8.58
CA GLN A 466 20.24 34.28 -8.95
C GLN A 466 20.04 34.76 -10.40
N GLN A 467 19.73 33.81 -11.30
CA GLN A 467 19.46 34.04 -12.73
C GLN A 467 18.04 33.56 -13.11
N PRO A 468 17.41 34.10 -14.17
CA PRO A 468 16.10 33.61 -14.64
C PRO A 468 16.16 32.11 -14.97
N LEU A 469 15.03 31.40 -14.86
CA LEU A 469 15.04 29.93 -15.02
C LEU A 469 15.58 29.50 -16.39
N GLY A 470 15.06 30.11 -17.48
CA GLY A 470 15.39 29.73 -18.85
C GLY A 470 14.96 28.29 -19.16
N ASP A 471 15.73 27.59 -19.98
CA ASP A 471 15.46 26.18 -20.34
C ASP A 471 15.84 25.16 -19.25
N ARG A 472 16.26 25.62 -18.05
CA ARG A 472 16.73 24.77 -16.96
C ARG A 472 15.58 24.02 -16.30
N LYS A 473 15.74 22.71 -16.10
CA LYS A 473 14.70 21.85 -15.50
C LYS A 473 14.63 22.05 -13.99
N VAL A 474 13.44 22.31 -13.45
CA VAL A 474 13.20 22.27 -12.00
C VAL A 474 13.12 20.81 -11.55
N ILE A 475 14.00 20.41 -10.64
CA ILE A 475 14.09 19.04 -10.10
C ILE A 475 13.75 19.08 -8.61
N ASP A 476 12.79 18.27 -8.17
CA ASP A 476 12.50 18.09 -6.75
C ASP A 476 13.61 17.25 -6.09
N ALA A 477 14.26 17.81 -5.08
CA ALA A 477 15.41 17.21 -4.39
C ALA A 477 15.01 16.08 -3.42
N THR A 478 13.71 15.93 -3.10
CA THR A 478 13.18 14.86 -2.24
C THR A 478 13.01 13.56 -3.02
N THR A 479 12.63 13.65 -4.29
CA THR A 479 12.26 12.53 -5.16
C THR A 479 13.22 12.32 -6.33
N GLY A 480 14.06 13.30 -6.64
CA GLY A 480 14.92 13.32 -7.83
C GLY A 480 14.18 13.53 -9.15
N LYS A 481 12.87 13.80 -9.12
CA LYS A 481 12.02 13.89 -10.32
C LYS A 481 11.93 15.33 -10.85
N PRO A 482 11.82 15.53 -12.18
CA PRO A 482 11.49 16.84 -12.73
C PRO A 482 10.05 17.22 -12.37
N LEU A 483 9.86 18.48 -11.97
CA LEU A 483 8.52 19.02 -11.75
C LEU A 483 7.94 19.53 -13.08
N PRO A 484 6.63 19.33 -13.33
CA PRO A 484 5.94 19.98 -14.44
C PRO A 484 5.76 21.47 -14.17
N ARG A 485 5.80 22.25 -15.24
CA ARG A 485 5.43 23.67 -15.26
C ARG A 485 3.91 23.81 -15.34
N GLN A 486 3.34 24.82 -14.68
CA GLN A 486 1.94 25.26 -14.86
C GLN A 486 1.74 26.11 -16.12
#